data_AF-A0A0F9RBV5-F1
#
_entry.id   AF-A0A0F9RBV5-F1
#
_cell.length_a   1.000
_cell.length_b   1.000
_cell.length_c   1.000
_cell.angle_alpha   90.00
_cell.angle_beta   90.00
_cell.angle_gamma   90.00
#
_symmetry.space_group_name_H-M   'P 1'
#
loop_
_entity.id
_entity.type
_entity.pdbx_description
1 polymer ?
#
loop_
_entity_poly.entity_id
_entity_poly.type
_entity_poly.pdbx_seq_one_letter_code
_entity_poly.pdbx_strand_id
1 'polypeptide(L)' 'MNDEREKFAIRLEFILNQQQVTRRQIAEDTGCTGATIGRWLRGEVPYCINILAELHRQYGVDLNELICGRRLQIKKE' A
#
# COMPACT_ATOMS: atom_id res chain seq x y z
N MET A 1 1.68 -19.41 0.38
CA MET A 1 1.10 -18.53 1.43
C MET A 1 1.22 -17.08 0.96
N ASN A 2 0.21 -16.24 1.19
CA ASN A 2 0.10 -14.88 0.64
C ASN A 2 0.99 -13.87 1.38
N ASP A 3 2.29 -13.95 1.11
CA ASP A 3 3.32 -13.15 1.77
C ASP A 3 3.11 -11.63 1.58
N GLU A 4 2.78 -11.19 0.37
CA GLU A 4 2.67 -9.74 0.08
C GLU A 4 1.48 -9.05 0.76
N ARG A 5 0.42 -9.81 1.07
CA ARG A 5 -0.77 -9.28 1.76
C ARG A 5 -0.50 -8.99 3.23
N GLU A 6 0.25 -9.87 3.88
CA GLU A 6 0.67 -9.73 5.26
C GLU A 6 1.76 -8.66 5.40
N LYS A 7 2.77 -8.69 4.51
CA LYS A 7 3.78 -7.63 4.40
C LYS A 7 3.14 -6.25 4.20
N PHE A 8 2.11 -6.15 3.37
CA PHE A 8 1.38 -4.90 3.18
C PHE A 8 0.79 -4.40 4.49
N ALA A 9 0.08 -5.25 5.23
CA ALA A 9 -0.56 -4.86 6.49
C ALA A 9 0.46 -4.34 7.51
N ILE A 10 1.55 -5.08 7.71
CA ILE A 10 2.63 -4.73 8.64
C ILE A 10 3.28 -3.40 8.25
N ARG A 11 3.62 -3.24 6.96
CA ARG A 11 4.26 -2.01 6.46
C ARG A 11 3.33 -0.81 6.53
N LEU A 12 2.05 -0.99 6.19
CA LEU A 12 1.06 0.07 6.30
C LEU A 12 0.90 0.53 7.75
N GLU A 13 0.76 -0.40 8.70
CA GLU A 13 0.67 -0.07 10.12
C GLU A 13 1.91 0.68 10.61
N PHE A 14 3.11 0.22 10.24
CA PHE A 14 4.36 0.88 10.58
C PHE A 14 4.40 2.32 10.05
N ILE A 15 4.07 2.55 8.77
CA ILE A 15 4.08 3.88 8.15
C ILE A 15 3.09 4.82 8.82
N LEU A 16 1.87 4.35 9.09
CA LEU A 16 0.84 5.14 9.77
C LEU A 16 1.30 5.58 11.16
N ASN A 17 1.94 4.68 11.91
CA ASN A 17 2.48 5.01 13.23
C ASN A 17 3.65 6.01 13.15
N GLN A 18 4.58 5.84 12.19
CA GLN A 18 5.70 6.77 11.99
C GLN A 18 5.22 8.18 11.64
N GLN A 19 4.17 8.29 10.83
CA GLN A 19 3.62 9.57 10.40
C GLN A 19 2.53 10.12 11.34
N GLN A 20 2.24 9.42 12.45
CA GLN A 20 1.17 9.76 13.39
C GLN A 20 -0.21 9.90 12.72
N VAL A 21 -0.44 9.14 11.64
CA VAL A 21 -1.70 9.16 10.88
C VAL A 21 -2.70 8.22 11.54
N THR A 22 -3.86 8.76 11.91
CA THR A 22 -4.92 7.94 12.51
C THR A 22 -5.67 7.13 11.45
N ARG A 23 -6.30 6.02 11.87
CA ARG A 23 -7.17 5.22 10.97
C ARG A 23 -8.30 6.04 10.35
N ARG A 24 -8.78 7.06 11.06
CA ARG A 24 -9.80 7.99 10.57
C ARG A 24 -9.23 8.88 9.46
N GLN A 25 -8.04 9.44 9.69
CA GLN A 25 -7.39 10.32 8.72
C GLN A 25 -7.14 9.58 7.39
N ILE A 26 -6.52 8.40 7.43
CA ILE A 26 -6.30 7.63 6.18
C ILE A 26 -7.62 7.20 5.52
N ALA A 27 -8.67 6.90 6.29
CA ALA A 27 -9.99 6.61 5.72
C ALA A 27 -10.53 7.82 4.94
N GLU A 28 -10.44 9.03 5.53
CA GLU A 28 -10.83 10.29 4.88
C GLU A 28 -9.97 10.56 3.63
N ASP A 29 -8.64 10.46 3.72
CA ASP A 29 -7.70 10.74 2.62
C ASP A 29 -7.88 9.79 1.42
N THR A 30 -8.22 8.52 1.70
CA THR A 30 -8.41 7.49 0.67
C THR A 30 -9.86 7.38 0.19
N GLY A 31 -10.79 8.13 0.79
CA GLY A 31 -12.23 8.00 0.54
C GLY A 31 -12.82 6.64 0.95
N CYS A 32 -12.10 5.86 1.76
CA CYS A 32 -12.52 4.56 2.25
C CYS A 32 -13.19 4.67 3.62
N THR A 33 -13.85 3.59 4.05
CA THR A 33 -14.38 3.52 5.42
C THR A 33 -13.31 3.05 6.41
N GLY A 34 -13.41 3.46 7.68
CA GLY A 34 -12.52 2.95 8.74
C GLY A 34 -12.56 1.42 8.88
N ALA A 35 -13.69 0.78 8.56
CA ALA A 35 -13.81 -0.67 8.52
C ALA A 35 -12.92 -1.30 7.42
N THR A 36 -12.84 -0.64 6.25
CA THR A 36 -11.97 -1.06 5.14
C THR A 36 -10.50 -0.95 5.52
N ILE A 37 -10.10 0.18 6.13
CA ILE A 37 -8.75 0.35 6.69
C ILE A 37 -8.44 -0.74 7.72
N GLY A 38 -9.39 -1.04 8.60
CA GLY A 38 -9.25 -2.11 9.60
C GLY A 38 -9.01 -3.49 8.99
N ARG A 39 -9.66 -3.81 7.86
CA ARG A 39 -9.42 -5.06 7.11
C ARG A 39 -8.00 -5.09 6.55
N TRP A 40 -7.54 -3.99 5.97
CA TRP A 40 -6.19 -3.91 5.41
C TRP A 40 -5.12 -4.16 6.47
N LEU A 41 -5.27 -3.56 7.66
CA LEU A 41 -4.33 -3.75 8.78
C LEU A 41 -4.33 -5.17 9.36
N ARG A 42 -5.34 -6.00 9.06
CA ARG A 42 -5.38 -7.42 9.42
C ARG A 42 -4.89 -8.34 8.30
N GLY A 43 -4.40 -7.79 7.18
CA GLY A 43 -3.98 -8.58 6.02
C GLY A 43 -5.13 -9.04 5.12
N GLU A 44 -6.36 -8.62 5.39
CA GLU A 44 -7.51 -8.78 4.49
C GLU A 44 -7.45 -7.72 3.37
N VAL A 45 -6.35 -7.72 2.62
CA VAL A 45 -6.06 -6.69 1.61
C VAL A 45 -6.52 -7.13 0.21
N PRO A 46 -6.81 -6.16 -0.68
CA PRO A 46 -7.21 -6.46 -2.06
C PRO A 46 -6.18 -7.29 -2.83
N TYR A 47 -6.65 -8.20 -3.67
CA TYR A 47 -5.78 -9.05 -4.51
C TYR A 47 -4.91 -8.25 -5.49
N CYS A 48 -5.30 -7.01 -5.83
CA CYS A 48 -4.51 -6.15 -6.70
C CYS A 48 -3.10 -5.87 -6.16
N ILE A 49 -2.86 -5.94 -4.85
CA ILE A 49 -1.50 -5.82 -4.29
C ILE A 49 -0.57 -6.92 -4.81
N ASN A 50 -1.07 -8.16 -4.90
CA ASN A 50 -0.28 -9.26 -5.45
C ASN A 50 -0.02 -9.07 -6.95
N ILE A 51 -1.01 -8.58 -7.71
CA ILE A 51 -0.85 -8.27 -9.13
C ILE A 51 0.23 -7.20 -9.31
N LEU A 52 0.18 -6.11 -8.55
CA LEU A 52 1.16 -5.03 -8.61
C LEU A 52 2.56 -5.50 -8.25
N ALA A 53 2.69 -6.34 -7.20
CA ALA A 53 3.97 -6.94 -6.83
C ALA A 53 4.53 -7.81 -7.95
N GLU A 54 3.68 -8.59 -8.63
CA GLU A 54 4.10 -9.43 -9.74
C GLU A 54 4.52 -8.62 -10.97
N LEU A 55 3.76 -7.56 -11.30
CA LEU A 55 4.11 -6.65 -12.39
C LEU A 55 5.46 -5.97 -12.15
N HIS A 56 5.69 -5.53 -10.91
CA HIS A 56 6.98 -4.97 -10.52
C HIS A 56 8.11 -6.00 -10.64
N ARG A 57 7.88 -7.23 -10.16
CA ARG A 57 8.89 -8.29 -10.19
C ARG A 57 9.26 -8.75 -11.60
N GLN A 58 8.27 -8.93 -12.47
CA GLN A 58 8.50 -9.45 -13.83
C GLN A 58 8.97 -8.36 -14.81
N TYR A 59 8.40 -7.16 -14.71
CA TYR A 59 8.54 -6.14 -15.74
C TYR A 59 9.20 -4.86 -15.21
N GLY A 60 9.53 -4.78 -13.92
CA GLY A 60 10.14 -3.59 -13.31
C GLY A 60 9.19 -2.39 -13.21
N VAL A 61 7.90 -2.58 -13.51
CA VAL A 61 6.89 -1.52 -13.57
C VAL A 61 6.60 -0.99 -12.17
N ASP A 62 6.59 0.34 -12.02
CA ASP A 62 6.25 1.01 -10.76
C ASP A 62 4.76 1.43 -10.73
N LEU A 63 4.15 1.45 -9.55
CA LEU A 63 2.75 1.88 -9.41
C LEU A 63 2.55 3.33 -9.87
N ASN A 64 3.49 4.23 -9.59
CA ASN A 64 3.36 5.63 -10.05
C ASN A 64 3.58 5.76 -11.55
N GLU A 65 4.37 4.87 -12.14
CA GLU A 65 4.49 4.82 -13.60
C GLU A 65 3.14 4.46 -14.23
N LEU A 66 2.42 3.48 -13.66
CA LEU A 66 1.09 3.08 -14.13
C LEU A 66 0.03 4.18 -13.96
N ILE A 67 0.04 4.89 -12.84
CA ILE A 67 -1.00 5.89 -12.52
C ILE A 67 -0.68 7.26 -13.12
N CYS A 68 0.58 7.68 -13.06
CA CYS A 68 1.01 9.06 -13.33
C CYS A 68 1.92 9.18 -14.56
N GLY A 69 2.27 8.07 -15.23
CA GLY A 69 3.15 8.05 -16.39
C GLY A 69 4.62 8.39 -16.08
N ARG A 70 5.02 8.38 -14.80
CA ARG A 70 6.38 8.71 -14.37
C ARG A 70 6.79 7.94 -13.13
N ARG A 71 8.05 7.49 -13.10
CA ARG A 71 8.63 6.83 -11.94
C ARG A 71 8.96 7.85 -10.85
N LEU A 72 8.67 7.53 -9.59
CA LEU A 72 9.18 8.33 -8.47
C LEU A 72 10.69 8.11 -8.36
N GLN A 73 11.45 9.22 -8.39
CA GLN A 73 12.87 9.18 -8.04
C GLN A 73 12.97 9.16 -6.52
N ILE A 74 13.45 8.04 -5.96
CA ILE A 74 13.80 8.00 -4.53
C ILE A 74 15.06 8.84 -4.37
N LYS A 75 14.97 9.99 -3.70
CA LYS A 75 16.16 10.70 -3.23
C LYS A 75 16.84 9.80 -2.21
N LYS A 76 18.06 9.35 -2.50
CA LYS A 76 18.95 8.78 -1.48
C LYS A 76 19.47 9.95 -0.64
N GLU A 77 19.07 10.00 0.61
CA GLU A 77 19.75 10.78 1.66
C GLU A 77 21.02 10.06 2.09
#